data_AF-A0A3P6TJ64-F1
#
_entry.id   AF-A0A3P6TJ64-F1
#
_cell.length_a   1.000
_cell.length_b   1.000
_cell.length_c   1.000
_cell.angle_alpha   90.00
_cell.angle_beta   90.00
_cell.angle_gamma   90.00
#
_symmetry.space_group_name_H-M   'P 1'
#
loop_
_entity.id
_entity.type
_entity.pdbx_description
1 polymer ?
#
loop_
_entity_poly.entity_id
_entity_poly.type
_entity_poly.pdbx_seq_one_letter_code
_entity_poly.pdbx_strand_id
1 'polypeptide(L)'
;MRVKKIIGSKQAFGLAQIESNLAKEEKQRAQWELLQTGNPVQLRDGMCQKKCDEDLQLGLDMVKSHMAFGSIEMPSVIDESDHKLFCRLDDQHNWCLRNCGFTVQFNLNDFICKDHYQQMTSLLPCYRRVIPVLKRECGAKRCGPYINIDDTVIGHANRCRLLICDIECTTNVLIRHCADDYGQQAANFITNYTSKQVLFWMKDLIRELDQARATIPPSCSRLICQKSQCFS
;
A
#
# COMPACT_ATOMS: atom_id res chain seq x y z
N MET A 1 9.51 -52.27 -18.53
CA MET A 1 8.81 -51.04 -19.00
C MET A 1 8.89 -49.84 -18.02
N ARG A 2 9.97 -49.66 -17.22
CA ARG A 2 10.12 -48.51 -16.29
C ARG A 2 11.25 -47.53 -16.63
N VAL A 3 12.17 -47.88 -17.54
CA VAL A 3 13.34 -47.05 -17.87
C VAL A 3 12.97 -45.88 -18.80
N LYS A 4 12.06 -46.08 -19.77
CA LYS A 4 11.62 -45.00 -20.70
C LYS A 4 10.92 -43.83 -20.00
N LYS A 5 10.19 -44.07 -18.91
CA LYS A 5 9.42 -43.03 -18.18
C LYS A 5 10.33 -42.09 -17.37
N ILE A 6 11.45 -42.59 -16.87
CA ILE A 6 12.43 -41.82 -16.08
C ILE A 6 13.29 -40.92 -16.98
N ILE A 7 13.63 -41.40 -18.19
CA ILE A 7 14.40 -40.62 -19.17
C ILE A 7 13.58 -39.43 -19.70
N GLY A 8 12.30 -39.66 -20.04
CA GLY A 8 11.41 -38.58 -20.49
C GLY A 8 11.17 -37.51 -19.41
N SER A 9 11.11 -37.89 -18.13
CA SER A 9 11.01 -36.92 -17.03
C SER A 9 12.27 -36.07 -16.88
N LYS A 10 13.47 -36.65 -16.95
CA LYS A 10 14.72 -35.88 -16.86
C LYS A 10 14.89 -34.89 -18.02
N GLN A 11 14.48 -35.27 -19.23
CA GLN A 11 14.49 -34.36 -20.39
C GLN A 11 13.47 -33.23 -20.24
N ALA A 12 12.27 -33.51 -19.72
CA ALA A 12 11.26 -32.47 -19.45
C ALA A 12 11.71 -31.46 -18.39
N PHE A 13 12.39 -31.91 -17.33
CA PHE A 13 12.99 -31.00 -16.33
C PHE A 13 14.12 -30.16 -16.92
N GLY A 14 14.98 -30.76 -17.77
CA GLY A 14 16.03 -30.02 -18.47
C GLY A 14 15.47 -28.94 -19.40
N LEU A 15 14.41 -29.25 -20.15
CA LEU A 15 13.72 -28.29 -21.02
C LEU A 15 13.08 -27.15 -20.23
N ALA A 16 12.36 -27.47 -19.14
CA ALA A 16 11.75 -26.45 -18.28
C ALA A 16 12.79 -25.51 -17.64
N GLN A 17 13.98 -26.03 -17.31
CA GLN A 17 15.06 -25.22 -16.77
C GLN A 17 15.70 -24.32 -17.84
N ILE A 18 15.83 -24.81 -19.07
CA ILE A 18 16.29 -24.02 -20.23
C ILE A 18 15.28 -22.92 -20.56
N GLU A 19 13.98 -23.23 -20.60
CA GLU A 19 12.91 -22.25 -20.83
C GLU A 19 12.87 -21.17 -19.73
N SER A 20 13.06 -21.56 -18.47
CA SER A 20 13.15 -20.61 -17.35
C SER A 20 14.37 -19.68 -17.48
N ASN A 21 15.51 -20.22 -17.90
CA ASN A 21 16.73 -19.43 -18.12
C ASN A 21 16.59 -18.49 -19.33
N LEU A 22 16.03 -18.98 -20.44
CA LEU A 22 15.72 -18.17 -21.62
C LEU A 22 14.73 -17.04 -21.29
N ALA A 23 13.68 -17.32 -20.52
CA ALA A 23 12.73 -16.29 -20.09
C ALA A 23 13.38 -15.23 -19.18
N LYS A 24 14.37 -15.60 -18.38
CA LYS A 24 15.18 -14.64 -17.60
C LYS A 24 16.09 -13.81 -18.50
N GLU A 25 16.75 -14.44 -19.48
CA GLU A 25 17.60 -13.75 -20.45
C GLU A 25 16.81 -12.80 -21.36
N GLU A 26 15.62 -13.18 -21.81
CA GLU A 26 14.71 -12.33 -22.59
C GLU A 26 14.21 -11.14 -21.77
N LYS A 27 13.85 -11.34 -20.49
CA LYS A 27 13.53 -10.22 -19.58
C LYS A 27 14.71 -9.27 -19.41
N GLN A 28 15.92 -9.80 -19.24
CA GLN A 28 17.12 -8.97 -19.17
C GLN A 28 17.36 -8.22 -20.48
N ARG A 29 17.20 -8.88 -21.64
CA ARG A 29 17.36 -8.27 -22.96
C ARG A 29 16.34 -7.15 -23.21
N ALA A 30 15.07 -7.39 -22.91
CA ALA A 30 14.01 -6.38 -23.00
C ALA A 30 14.28 -5.19 -22.06
N GLN A 31 14.79 -5.46 -20.86
CA GLN A 31 15.23 -4.41 -19.92
C GLN A 31 16.42 -3.61 -20.47
N TRP A 32 17.38 -4.25 -21.12
CA TRP A 32 18.51 -3.60 -21.81
C TRP A 32 18.08 -2.78 -23.04
N GLU A 33 17.09 -3.24 -23.80
CA GLU A 33 16.56 -2.49 -24.96
C GLU A 33 15.75 -1.26 -24.54
N LEU A 34 15.01 -1.34 -23.43
CA LEU A 34 14.37 -0.18 -22.78
C LEU A 34 15.40 0.83 -22.25
N LEU A 35 16.55 0.36 -21.78
CA LEU A 35 17.66 1.21 -21.32
C LEU A 35 18.31 2.02 -22.47
N GLN A 36 18.18 1.59 -23.73
CA GLN A 36 18.77 2.29 -24.89
C GLN A 36 17.86 3.38 -25.48
N THR A 37 16.58 3.42 -25.10
CA THR A 37 15.57 4.32 -25.70
C THR A 37 15.12 5.46 -24.76
N GLY A 38 15.46 5.41 -23.46
CA GLY A 38 15.11 6.44 -22.47
C GLY A 38 16.25 7.40 -22.14
N ASN A 39 15.93 8.52 -21.48
CA ASN A 39 16.94 9.40 -20.90
C ASN A 39 17.71 8.62 -19.82
N PRO A 40 19.06 8.48 -19.91
CA PRO A 40 19.85 7.63 -19.03
C PRO A 40 19.75 8.02 -17.55
N VAL A 41 19.43 9.28 -17.25
CA VAL A 41 19.19 9.75 -15.88
C VAL A 41 17.87 9.19 -15.33
N GLN A 42 16.76 9.32 -16.07
CA GLN A 42 15.46 8.79 -15.66
C GLN A 42 15.44 7.27 -15.54
N LEU A 43 16.17 6.58 -16.43
CA LEU A 43 16.35 5.14 -16.35
C LEU A 43 17.15 4.72 -15.11
N ARG A 44 18.21 5.46 -14.78
CA ARG A 44 19.02 5.21 -13.57
C ARG A 44 18.23 5.48 -12.30
N ASP A 45 17.45 6.56 -12.27
CA ASP A 45 16.60 6.92 -11.14
C ASP A 45 15.47 5.89 -10.96
N GLY A 46 14.84 5.44 -12.05
CA GLY A 46 13.84 4.37 -12.03
C GLY A 46 14.39 3.03 -11.57
N MET A 47 15.61 2.66 -11.98
CA MET A 47 16.30 1.47 -11.44
C MET A 47 16.64 1.61 -9.96
N CYS A 48 17.03 2.81 -9.51
CA CYS A 48 17.35 3.10 -8.11
C CYS A 48 16.11 2.97 -7.23
N GLN A 49 15.01 3.62 -7.62
CA GLN A 49 13.72 3.51 -6.95
C GLN A 49 13.26 2.06 -6.88
N LYS A 50 13.28 1.35 -8.00
CA LYS A 50 12.87 -0.06 -8.05
C LYS A 50 13.68 -0.93 -7.09
N LYS A 51 14.99 -0.69 -6.97
CA LYS A 51 15.83 -1.40 -6.00
C LYS A 51 15.41 -1.08 -4.56
N CYS A 52 15.16 0.19 -4.23
CA CYS A 52 14.66 0.54 -2.90
C CYS A 52 13.34 -0.17 -2.60
N ASP A 53 12.40 -0.17 -3.56
CA ASP A 53 11.10 -0.82 -3.42
C ASP A 53 11.23 -2.34 -3.27
N GLU A 54 12.13 -2.97 -4.02
CA GLU A 54 12.45 -4.41 -3.91
C GLU A 54 13.05 -4.73 -2.53
N ASP A 55 13.99 -3.93 -2.04
CA ASP A 55 14.60 -4.10 -0.72
C ASP A 55 13.56 -3.95 0.41
N LEU A 56 12.66 -2.96 0.30
CA LEU A 56 11.53 -2.80 1.24
C LEU A 56 10.61 -4.02 1.20
N GLN A 57 10.22 -4.48 0.00
CA GLN A 57 9.32 -5.61 -0.17
C GLN A 57 9.90 -6.89 0.46
N LEU A 58 11.19 -7.17 0.22
CA LEU A 58 11.90 -8.28 0.86
C LEU A 58 11.96 -8.14 2.39
N GLY A 59 12.11 -6.91 2.88
CA GLY A 59 12.00 -6.59 4.30
C GLY A 59 10.62 -6.91 4.88
N LEU A 60 9.56 -6.48 4.18
CA LEU A 60 8.18 -6.65 4.60
C LEU A 60 7.73 -8.12 4.60
N ASP A 61 8.37 -9.01 3.83
CA ASP A 61 8.15 -10.45 3.92
C ASP A 61 8.51 -11.03 5.31
N MET A 62 9.37 -10.34 6.07
CA MET A 62 9.70 -10.67 7.46
C MET A 62 8.72 -10.07 8.49
N VAL A 63 7.86 -9.15 8.07
CA VAL A 63 6.85 -8.50 8.91
C VAL A 63 5.52 -9.23 8.72
N LYS A 64 4.88 -9.67 9.80
CA LYS A 64 3.53 -10.22 9.66
C LYS A 64 2.55 -9.09 9.40
N SER A 65 2.17 -8.93 8.13
CA SER A 65 1.20 -7.94 7.67
C SER A 65 -0.03 -8.59 7.01
N HIS A 66 -1.15 -7.88 6.92
CA HIS A 66 -2.39 -8.41 6.30
C HIS A 66 -3.18 -7.38 5.48
N MET A 67 -3.71 -7.74 4.31
CA MET A 67 -4.62 -6.85 3.56
C MET A 67 -6.07 -6.95 4.07
N ALA A 68 -6.35 -6.58 5.32
CA ALA A 68 -7.71 -6.72 5.88
C ALA A 68 -8.55 -5.45 5.82
N PHE A 69 -7.93 -4.29 5.66
CA PHE A 69 -8.64 -3.00 5.63
C PHE A 69 -9.03 -2.55 4.22
N GLY A 70 -9.03 -3.45 3.24
CA GLY A 70 -9.46 -3.15 1.87
C GLY A 70 -8.57 -2.12 1.19
N SER A 71 -9.17 -1.01 0.73
CA SER A 71 -8.46 0.11 0.11
C SER A 71 -7.73 1.04 1.10
N ILE A 72 -7.83 0.80 2.41
CA ILE A 72 -7.13 1.58 3.43
C ILE A 72 -5.66 1.14 3.47
N GLU A 73 -4.77 2.04 3.06
CA GLU A 73 -3.33 1.77 2.94
C GLU A 73 -2.59 1.96 4.27
N MET A 74 -3.13 1.35 5.32
CA MET A 74 -2.51 1.34 6.64
C MET A 74 -1.76 0.02 6.85
N PRO A 75 -0.50 0.06 7.33
CA PRO A 75 0.26 -1.13 7.66
C PRO A 75 -0.50 -1.93 8.71
N SER A 76 -0.77 -3.17 8.34
CA SER A 76 -1.62 -4.07 9.07
C SER A 76 -0.77 -5.06 9.87
N VAL A 77 0.06 -4.52 10.75
CA VAL A 77 0.99 -5.28 11.58
C VAL A 77 0.27 -5.97 12.74
N ILE A 78 0.77 -7.14 13.16
CA ILE A 78 0.07 -8.01 14.11
C ILE A 78 0.48 -7.75 15.57
N ASP A 79 1.71 -7.31 15.81
CA ASP A 79 2.23 -7.05 17.16
C ASP A 79 3.30 -5.94 17.18
N GLU A 80 3.73 -5.55 18.37
CA GLU A 80 4.70 -4.46 18.59
C GLU A 80 6.06 -4.73 17.93
N SER A 81 6.49 -6.00 17.88
CA SER A 81 7.77 -6.36 17.26
C SER A 81 7.69 -6.18 15.76
N ASP A 82 6.61 -6.65 15.14
CA ASP A 82 6.30 -6.42 13.73
C ASP A 82 6.16 -4.92 13.43
N HIS A 83 5.50 -4.16 14.30
CA HIS A 83 5.37 -2.71 14.15
C HIS A 83 6.73 -1.98 14.19
N LYS A 84 7.61 -2.37 15.12
CA LYS A 84 8.97 -1.82 15.21
C LYS A 84 9.80 -2.15 13.97
N LEU A 85 9.70 -3.39 13.49
CA LEU A 85 10.40 -3.82 12.28
C LEU A 85 9.88 -3.07 11.04
N PHE A 86 8.56 -2.95 10.90
CA PHE A 86 7.92 -2.15 9.85
C PHE A 86 8.48 -0.72 9.83
N CYS A 87 8.44 -0.03 10.97
CA CYS A 87 8.93 1.36 11.06
C CYS A 87 10.41 1.50 10.69
N ARG A 88 11.24 0.53 11.07
CA ARG A 88 12.66 0.53 10.70
C ARG A 88 12.86 0.35 9.19
N LEU A 89 12.13 -0.59 8.58
CA LEU A 89 12.23 -0.87 7.15
C LEU A 89 11.74 0.31 6.32
N ASP A 90 10.64 0.94 6.73
CA ASP A 90 10.10 2.12 6.08
C ASP A 90 11.09 3.30 6.19
N ASP A 91 11.70 3.54 7.35
CA ASP A 91 12.75 4.57 7.51
C ASP A 91 13.97 4.32 6.60
N GLN A 92 14.40 3.06 6.47
CA GLN A 92 15.48 2.67 5.55
C GLN A 92 15.12 2.89 4.08
N HIS A 93 13.88 2.56 3.70
CA HIS A 93 13.36 2.80 2.36
C HIS A 93 13.32 4.29 2.03
N ASN A 94 12.82 5.10 2.96
CA ASN A 94 12.81 6.56 2.83
C ASN A 94 14.22 7.14 2.63
N TRP A 95 15.20 6.61 3.36
CA TRP A 95 16.59 7.02 3.19
C TRP A 95 17.16 6.59 1.83
N CYS A 96 16.83 5.37 1.37
CA CYS A 96 17.19 4.88 0.04
C CYS A 96 16.63 5.78 -1.07
N LEU A 97 15.33 6.12 -1.01
CA LEU A 97 14.68 7.00 -1.98
C LEU A 97 15.32 8.40 -2.01
N ARG A 98 15.64 8.98 -0.85
CA ARG A 98 16.34 10.27 -0.77
C ARG A 98 17.71 10.21 -1.42
N ASN A 99 18.46 9.13 -1.25
CA ASN A 99 19.75 8.94 -1.92
C ASN A 99 19.62 8.77 -3.43
N CYS A 100 18.49 8.23 -3.89
CA CYS A 100 18.12 8.17 -5.30
C CYS A 100 17.62 9.52 -5.86
N GLY A 101 17.56 10.59 -5.06
CA GLY A 101 17.10 11.92 -5.48
C GLY A 101 15.58 12.13 -5.42
N PHE A 102 14.83 11.17 -4.89
CA PHE A 102 13.37 11.29 -4.75
C PHE A 102 13.01 12.01 -3.45
N THR A 103 12.01 12.89 -3.52
CA THR A 103 11.41 13.50 -2.34
C THR A 103 10.21 12.67 -1.91
N VAL A 104 10.31 12.00 -0.77
CA VAL A 104 9.17 11.29 -0.17
C VAL A 104 8.13 12.30 0.29
N GLN A 105 6.92 12.14 -0.22
CA GLN A 105 5.91 13.18 -0.27
C GLN A 105 4.88 13.03 0.88
N PHE A 106 4.28 11.84 1.06
CA PHE A 106 3.60 11.44 2.30
C PHE A 106 4.16 10.12 2.76
N ASN A 107 4.51 10.08 4.05
CA ASN A 107 5.25 8.99 4.60
C ASN A 107 4.45 8.35 5.72
N LEU A 108 4.11 7.07 5.52
CA LEU A 108 3.54 6.21 6.56
C LEU A 108 4.37 6.26 7.86
N ASN A 109 5.69 6.35 7.74
CA ASN A 109 6.62 6.51 8.87
C ASN A 109 6.35 7.79 9.66
N ASP A 110 6.05 8.92 9.02
CA ASP A 110 5.88 10.18 9.74
C ASP A 110 4.63 10.12 10.63
N PHE A 111 3.49 9.71 10.06
CA PHE A 111 2.27 9.59 10.85
C PHE A 111 2.36 8.45 11.87
N ILE A 112 2.59 7.21 11.43
CA ILE A 112 2.45 6.05 12.29
C ILE A 112 3.68 5.87 13.19
N CYS A 113 4.88 5.96 12.62
CA CYS A 113 6.09 5.55 13.32
C CYS A 113 6.77 6.67 14.11
N LYS A 114 6.58 7.94 13.74
CA LYS A 114 7.12 9.09 14.48
C LYS A 114 6.06 9.70 15.41
N ASP A 115 4.91 10.09 14.85
CA ASP A 115 3.93 10.88 15.61
C ASP A 115 2.99 9.99 16.45
N HIS A 116 2.68 8.79 15.98
CA HIS A 116 1.63 7.96 16.56
C HIS A 116 2.07 6.54 16.98
N TYR A 117 3.36 6.31 17.21
CA TYR A 117 3.89 4.97 17.45
C TYR A 117 3.23 4.28 18.65
N GLN A 118 3.20 4.96 19.80
CA GLN A 118 2.61 4.41 21.03
C GLN A 118 1.11 4.17 20.88
N GLN A 119 0.40 5.08 20.22
CA GLN A 119 -1.03 4.94 19.99
C GLN A 119 -1.31 3.73 19.09
N MET A 120 -0.62 3.61 17.95
CA MET A 120 -0.74 2.45 17.07
C MET A 120 -0.45 1.14 17.82
N THR A 121 0.68 1.06 18.54
CA THR A 121 1.06 -0.10 19.36
C THR A 121 -0.04 -0.48 20.35
N SER A 122 -0.66 0.52 21.01
CA SER A 122 -1.76 0.27 21.96
C SER A 122 -3.01 -0.28 21.31
N LEU A 123 -3.24 -0.03 20.01
CA LEU A 123 -4.43 -0.45 19.25
C LEU A 123 -4.25 -1.81 18.52
N LEU A 124 -2.99 -2.29 18.36
CA LEU A 124 -2.70 -3.55 17.67
C LEU A 124 -3.49 -4.75 18.20
N PRO A 125 -3.72 -4.92 19.52
CA PRO A 125 -4.52 -6.03 20.01
C PRO A 125 -5.94 -6.04 19.44
N CYS A 126 -6.56 -4.86 19.24
CA CYS A 126 -7.87 -4.77 18.59
C CYS A 126 -7.77 -5.17 17.11
N TYR A 127 -6.85 -4.55 16.36
CA TYR A 127 -6.68 -4.84 14.94
C TYR A 127 -6.43 -6.32 14.68
N ARG A 128 -5.50 -6.93 15.43
CA ARG A 128 -5.19 -8.36 15.38
C ARG A 128 -6.41 -9.25 15.58
N ARG A 129 -7.28 -8.89 16.53
CA ARG A 129 -8.49 -9.65 16.85
C ARG A 129 -9.48 -9.61 15.68
N VAL A 130 -9.63 -8.46 15.02
CA VAL A 130 -10.67 -8.26 14.00
C VAL A 130 -10.27 -8.65 12.59
N ILE A 131 -8.98 -8.89 12.30
CA ILE A 131 -8.47 -9.31 10.98
C ILE A 131 -9.34 -10.38 10.31
N PRO A 132 -9.67 -11.51 10.98
CA PRO A 132 -10.39 -12.59 10.31
C PRO A 132 -11.82 -12.19 9.96
N VAL A 133 -12.42 -11.29 10.74
CA VAL A 133 -13.77 -10.76 10.51
C VAL A 133 -13.75 -9.73 9.39
N LEU A 134 -12.81 -8.79 9.42
CA LEU A 134 -12.61 -7.79 8.37
C LEU A 134 -12.40 -8.43 6.99
N LYS A 135 -11.58 -9.48 6.89
CA LYS A 135 -11.37 -10.23 5.63
C LYS A 135 -12.64 -10.91 5.09
N ARG A 136 -13.63 -11.17 5.94
CA ARG A 136 -14.90 -11.81 5.56
C ARG A 136 -15.99 -10.80 5.24
N GLU A 137 -16.08 -9.74 6.03
CA GLU A 137 -17.19 -8.77 6.02
C GLU A 137 -16.90 -7.49 5.24
N CYS A 138 -15.63 -7.09 5.16
CA CYS A 138 -15.17 -5.92 4.45
C CYS A 138 -14.30 -6.35 3.25
N GLY A 139 -13.71 -5.40 2.55
CA GLY A 139 -12.83 -5.71 1.43
C GLY A 139 -13.57 -5.74 0.08
N ALA A 140 -12.91 -6.35 -0.91
CA ALA A 140 -13.33 -6.29 -2.31
C ALA A 140 -14.74 -6.85 -2.57
N LYS A 141 -15.21 -7.81 -1.76
CA LYS A 141 -16.56 -8.38 -1.89
C LYS A 141 -17.68 -7.41 -1.53
N ARG A 142 -17.39 -6.41 -0.69
CA ARG A 142 -18.37 -5.43 -0.20
C ARG A 142 -18.17 -4.06 -0.82
N CYS A 143 -16.93 -3.58 -0.84
CA CYS A 143 -16.59 -2.22 -1.25
C CYS A 143 -15.90 -2.17 -2.61
N GLY A 144 -15.27 -3.26 -3.06
CA GLY A 144 -14.56 -3.34 -4.33
C GLY A 144 -15.46 -3.34 -5.58
N PRO A 145 -14.87 -3.59 -6.76
CA PRO A 145 -13.48 -3.99 -6.99
C PRO A 145 -12.48 -2.85 -6.75
N TYR A 146 -11.27 -3.23 -6.30
CA TYR A 146 -10.13 -2.34 -6.23
C TYR A 146 -9.40 -2.40 -7.58
N ILE A 147 -9.87 -1.58 -8.53
CA ILE A 147 -9.22 -1.41 -9.83
C ILE A 147 -8.01 -0.49 -9.67
N ASN A 148 -7.00 -0.62 -10.55
CA ASN A 148 -5.96 0.40 -10.64
C ASN A 148 -6.62 1.72 -11.03
N ILE A 149 -6.40 2.72 -10.19
CA ILE A 149 -7.06 4.01 -10.31
C ILE A 149 -6.07 4.94 -10.98
N ASP A 150 -6.43 5.43 -12.17
CA ASP A 150 -5.63 6.41 -12.90
C ASP A 150 -5.40 7.66 -12.06
N ASP A 151 -4.25 8.30 -12.22
CA ASP A 151 -3.89 9.55 -11.54
C ASP A 151 -4.63 10.75 -12.16
N THR A 152 -5.95 10.69 -12.10
CA THR A 152 -6.88 11.67 -12.64
C THR A 152 -7.88 12.06 -11.55
N VAL A 153 -8.54 13.21 -11.71
CA VAL A 153 -9.59 13.65 -10.79
C VAL A 153 -10.68 12.59 -10.60
N ILE A 154 -11.11 11.94 -11.69
CA ILE A 154 -12.12 10.87 -11.66
C ILE A 154 -11.59 9.64 -10.92
N GLY A 155 -10.33 9.29 -11.17
CA GLY A 155 -9.66 8.22 -10.46
C GLY A 155 -9.64 8.46 -8.95
N HIS A 156 -9.07 9.57 -8.51
CA HIS A 156 -9.04 9.93 -7.09
C HIS A 156 -10.43 9.99 -6.46
N ALA A 157 -11.44 10.51 -7.17
CA ALA A 157 -12.82 10.50 -6.70
C ALA A 157 -13.35 9.08 -6.42
N ASN A 158 -13.04 8.12 -7.30
CA ASN A 158 -13.36 6.71 -7.10
C ASN A 158 -12.58 6.10 -5.94
N ARG A 159 -11.29 6.43 -5.78
CA ARG A 159 -10.47 5.97 -4.64
C ARG A 159 -11.07 6.39 -3.32
N CYS A 160 -11.46 7.66 -3.20
CA CYS A 160 -12.13 8.18 -2.01
C CYS A 160 -13.49 7.52 -1.77
N ARG A 161 -14.25 7.17 -2.82
CA ARG A 161 -15.51 6.44 -2.67
C ARG A 161 -15.30 5.04 -2.07
N LEU A 162 -14.26 4.33 -2.53
CA LEU A 162 -13.88 3.00 -2.00
C LEU A 162 -13.43 3.12 -0.54
N LEU A 163 -12.58 4.10 -0.23
CA LEU A 163 -12.12 4.39 1.13
C LEU A 163 -13.27 4.69 2.10
N ILE A 164 -14.25 5.50 1.69
CA ILE A 164 -15.44 5.75 2.53
C ILE A 164 -16.14 4.43 2.90
N CYS A 165 -16.38 3.56 1.91
CA CYS A 165 -17.03 2.27 2.16
C CYS A 165 -16.19 1.38 3.09
N ASP A 166 -14.88 1.28 2.85
CA ASP A 166 -14.00 0.44 3.66
C ASP A 166 -13.85 0.99 5.09
N ILE A 167 -13.77 2.32 5.28
CA ILE A 167 -13.77 2.95 6.61
C ILE A 167 -15.08 2.68 7.34
N GLU A 168 -16.22 2.87 6.69
CA GLU A 168 -17.52 2.61 7.30
C GLU A 168 -17.66 1.14 7.72
N CYS A 169 -17.26 0.20 6.85
CA CYS A 169 -17.27 -1.22 7.18
C CYS A 169 -16.32 -1.54 8.35
N THR A 170 -15.07 -1.06 8.26
CA THR A 170 -14.04 -1.30 9.26
C THR A 170 -14.43 -0.74 10.63
N THR A 171 -14.95 0.49 10.67
CA THR A 171 -15.44 1.14 11.90
C THR A 171 -16.50 0.27 12.58
N ASN A 172 -17.48 -0.20 11.82
CA ASN A 172 -18.54 -1.06 12.36
C ASN A 172 -17.99 -2.36 12.95
N VAL A 173 -17.02 -2.99 12.30
CA VAL A 173 -16.37 -4.22 12.80
C VAL A 173 -15.54 -3.93 14.05
N LEU A 174 -14.77 -2.84 14.08
CA LEU A 174 -13.94 -2.47 15.22
C LEU A 174 -14.78 -2.22 16.47
N ILE A 175 -15.83 -1.41 16.38
CA ILE A 175 -16.72 -1.10 17.51
C ILE A 175 -17.35 -2.38 18.06
N ARG A 176 -17.90 -3.23 17.17
CA ARG A 176 -18.59 -4.48 17.59
C ARG A 176 -17.68 -5.51 18.25
N HIS A 177 -16.40 -5.57 17.87
CA HIS A 177 -15.52 -6.68 18.24
C HIS A 177 -14.37 -6.31 19.20
N CYS A 178 -14.11 -5.02 19.43
CA CYS A 178 -13.05 -4.56 20.32
C CYS A 178 -13.52 -3.88 21.60
N ALA A 179 -14.80 -4.01 21.98
CA ALA A 179 -15.46 -3.21 23.02
C ALA A 179 -15.60 -1.73 22.61
N ASP A 180 -16.76 -1.13 22.89
CA ASP A 180 -17.22 0.09 22.22
C ASP A 180 -16.19 1.23 22.22
N ASP A 181 -15.68 1.64 23.39
CA ASP A 181 -14.74 2.77 23.50
C ASP A 181 -13.38 2.47 22.84
N TYR A 182 -12.88 1.25 22.96
CA TYR A 182 -11.59 0.86 22.40
C TYR A 182 -11.67 0.65 20.88
N GLY A 183 -12.77 0.07 20.41
CA GLY A 183 -13.11 -0.02 18.98
C GLY A 183 -13.31 1.36 18.35
N GLN A 184 -13.93 2.30 19.07
CA GLN A 184 -14.08 3.68 18.62
C GLN A 184 -12.73 4.41 18.51
N GLN A 185 -11.83 4.22 19.47
CA GLN A 185 -10.47 4.77 19.39
C GLN A 185 -9.70 4.20 18.19
N ALA A 186 -9.79 2.89 17.96
CA ALA A 186 -9.21 2.23 16.80
C ALA A 186 -9.78 2.78 15.48
N ALA A 187 -11.11 2.94 15.39
CA ALA A 187 -11.75 3.48 14.20
C ALA A 187 -11.38 4.95 13.94
N ASN A 188 -11.30 5.77 14.99
CA ASN A 188 -10.87 7.16 14.89
C ASN A 188 -9.42 7.26 14.40
N PHE A 189 -8.55 6.36 14.85
CA PHE A 189 -7.16 6.31 14.39
C PHE A 189 -7.06 6.08 12.88
N ILE A 190 -7.73 5.04 12.38
CA ILE A 190 -7.77 4.73 10.94
C ILE A 190 -8.36 5.89 10.15
N THR A 191 -9.45 6.47 10.65
CA THR A 191 -10.11 7.61 9.99
C THR A 191 -9.17 8.81 9.89
N ASN A 192 -8.47 9.17 10.98
CA ASN A 192 -7.52 10.28 10.99
C ASN A 192 -6.35 10.03 10.02
N TYR A 193 -5.82 8.80 10.01
CA TYR A 193 -4.78 8.40 9.07
C TYR A 193 -5.25 8.59 7.62
N THR A 194 -6.41 8.04 7.27
CA THR A 194 -6.95 8.17 5.90
C THR A 194 -7.28 9.63 5.54
N SER A 195 -7.80 10.43 6.46
CA SER A 195 -8.03 11.86 6.22
C SER A 195 -6.73 12.59 5.85
N LYS A 196 -5.63 12.31 6.55
CA LYS A 196 -4.31 12.89 6.26
C LYS A 196 -3.75 12.41 4.93
N GLN A 197 -3.89 11.12 4.65
CA GLN A 197 -3.45 10.51 3.40
C GLN A 197 -4.19 11.11 2.18
N VAL A 198 -5.52 11.22 2.25
CA VAL A 198 -6.34 11.79 1.17
C VAL A 198 -6.06 13.27 0.98
N LEU A 199 -5.92 14.04 2.07
CA LEU A 199 -5.53 15.45 1.99
C LEU A 199 -4.22 15.61 1.22
N PHE A 200 -3.29 14.69 1.42
CA PHE A 200 -2.01 14.71 0.75
C PHE A 200 -2.14 14.42 -0.75
N TRP A 201 -2.83 13.35 -1.14
CA TRP A 201 -3.09 13.05 -2.56
C TRP A 201 -3.74 14.22 -3.28
N MET A 202 -4.67 14.91 -2.62
CA MET A 202 -5.37 16.04 -3.22
C MET A 202 -4.44 17.24 -3.42
N LYS A 203 -3.48 17.47 -2.51
CA LYS A 203 -2.48 18.53 -2.68
C LYS A 203 -1.55 18.25 -3.86
N ASP A 204 -1.09 17.01 -4.02
CA ASP A 204 -0.24 16.64 -5.15
C ASP A 204 -0.99 16.73 -6.48
N LEU A 205 -2.22 16.21 -6.53
CA LEU A 205 -3.07 16.30 -7.72
C LEU A 205 -3.29 17.75 -8.15
N ILE A 206 -3.56 18.66 -7.20
CA ILE A 206 -3.75 20.09 -7.50
C ILE A 206 -2.44 20.71 -8.00
N ARG A 207 -1.29 20.33 -7.41
CA ARG A 207 0.04 20.82 -7.83
C ARG A 207 0.38 20.38 -9.25
N GLU A 208 0.07 19.14 -9.61
CA GLU A 208 0.40 18.57 -10.93
C GLU A 208 -0.51 19.07 -12.04
N LEU A 209 -1.78 19.36 -11.73
CA LEU A 209 -2.73 19.81 -12.74
C LEU A 209 -2.52 21.28 -13.16
N ASP A 210 -1.71 22.07 -12.43
CA ASP A 210 -1.37 23.49 -12.68
C ASP A 210 -2.58 24.35 -13.16
N GLN A 211 -3.77 23.97 -12.70
CA GLN A 211 -5.03 24.53 -13.14
C GLN A 211 -5.74 25.13 -11.95
N ALA A 212 -5.97 26.44 -12.01
CA ALA A 212 -6.75 27.24 -11.07
C ALA A 212 -8.22 26.79 -10.88
N ARG A 213 -8.61 25.61 -11.39
CA ARG A 213 -9.96 25.02 -11.34
C ARG A 213 -9.99 23.58 -10.82
N ALA A 214 -8.85 22.97 -10.49
CA ALA A 214 -8.84 21.63 -9.91
C ALA A 214 -9.52 21.68 -8.53
N THR A 215 -10.74 21.15 -8.45
CA THR A 215 -11.54 21.15 -7.24
C THR A 215 -11.46 19.76 -6.62
N ILE A 216 -11.27 19.68 -5.30
CA ILE A 216 -11.25 18.41 -4.57
C ILE A 216 -12.59 17.69 -4.79
N PRO A 217 -12.60 16.43 -5.26
CA PRO A 217 -13.83 15.68 -5.44
C PRO A 217 -14.64 15.61 -4.14
N PRO A 218 -15.99 15.73 -4.19
CA PRO A 218 -16.82 15.69 -2.99
C PRO A 218 -16.62 14.42 -2.13
N SER A 219 -16.33 13.28 -2.75
CA SER A 219 -15.98 12.04 -2.04
C SER A 219 -14.70 12.18 -1.22
N CYS A 220 -13.69 12.85 -1.75
CA CYS A 220 -12.44 13.12 -1.03
C CYS A 220 -12.62 14.20 0.03
N SER A 221 -13.38 15.26 -0.27
CA SER A 221 -13.71 16.29 0.71
C SER A 221 -14.40 15.71 1.94
N ARG A 222 -15.31 14.73 1.78
CA ARG A 222 -15.94 14.02 2.91
C ARG A 222 -14.96 13.26 3.80
N LEU A 223 -13.84 12.78 3.27
CA LEU A 223 -12.80 12.10 4.04
C LEU A 223 -11.88 13.08 4.76
N ILE A 224 -11.59 14.23 4.14
CA ILE A 224 -10.77 15.29 4.72
C ILE A 224 -11.53 16.02 5.83
N CYS A 225 -12.80 16.33 5.56
CA CYS A 225 -13.71 17.06 6.43
C CYS A 225 -14.42 16.11 7.40
N GLN A 226 -13.89 15.97 8.61
CA GLN A 226 -14.71 15.42 9.69
C GLN A 226 -15.85 16.41 10.00
N LYS A 227 -17.07 15.91 10.24
CA LYS A 227 -18.38 16.60 10.24
C LYS A 227 -18.47 18.02 10.88
N SER A 228 -17.49 18.46 11.67
CA SER A 228 -17.48 19.77 12.33
C SER A 228 -16.70 20.89 11.62
N GLN A 229 -15.95 20.61 10.53
CA GLN A 229 -15.00 21.59 9.98
C GLN A 229 -15.26 22.08 8.54
N CYS A 230 -16.35 21.66 7.89
CA CYS A 230 -16.60 22.03 6.48
C CYS A 230 -17.91 22.80 6.24
N PHE A 231 -18.42 23.45 7.29
CA PHE A 231 -19.34 24.57 7.19
C PHE A 231 -18.71 25.79 7.86
N SER A 232 -17.88 26.50 7.11
CA SER A 232 -17.57 27.92 7.32
C SER A 232 -17.07 28.51 6.01
#